data_AF-A0A542DUL4-F1
#
_entry.id   AF-A0A542DUL4-F1
#
_cell.length_a   1.000
_cell.length_b   1.000
_cell.length_c   1.000
_cell.angle_alpha   90.00
_cell.angle_beta   90.00
_cell.angle_gamma   90.00
#
_symmetry.space_group_name_H-M   'P 1'
#
loop_
_entity.id
_entity.type
_entity.pdbx_description
1 polymer ?
#
loop_
_entity_poly.entity_id
_entity_poly.type
_entity_poly.pdbx_seq_one_letter_code
_entity_poly.pdbx_strand_id
1 'polypeptide(L)'
;MRYLGRYDVLAVAARVLRCASDDVVRRSNLDAIDRVLTDVRRTGGLAEAAGALLAGLVRERPFDGANRVVAVAVVLQFVSLNRADLQLEPVSEVDELLDRITAGAAGDAEAAAFVRSRLEHHPVTAEDLQEHLKIELSLEDVVQDVWRGDPMYEHFSEEARRVIVLAQEEARGLDHVYVGTEHLLLGVITLRTSVASRVLASMGITAPVVRELVVEIVGRGKSDAGAGAIPFTPRAKSVFEFAWSEVRARGADRVGPEHLLLGVLHDGDGVGGQIVTKLAENVDEVRRKLEQRIDWRRRSESVVAEEAATWTTYGRRHHLLAELNAVLDENERLHEQVAKLRDLLRRHGIDPDS
;
A
#
# COMPACT_ATOMS: atom_id res chain seq x y z
N MET A 1 13.63 -18.69 -13.78
CA MET A 1 12.34 -18.41 -13.11
C MET A 1 12.59 -18.03 -11.67
N ARG A 2 11.86 -17.03 -11.19
CA ARG A 2 11.74 -16.71 -9.77
C ARG A 2 10.56 -17.52 -9.23
N TYR A 3 10.74 -18.16 -8.08
CA TYR A 3 9.72 -19.02 -7.48
C TYR A 3 9.17 -18.38 -6.20
N LEU A 4 7.88 -18.61 -5.95
CA LEU A 4 7.26 -18.25 -4.67
C LEU A 4 7.74 -19.20 -3.57
N GLY A 5 7.91 -18.65 -2.38
CA GLY A 5 8.01 -19.38 -1.13
C GLY A 5 6.64 -19.56 -0.48
N ARG A 6 6.58 -20.41 0.57
CA ARG A 6 5.34 -20.65 1.32
C ARG A 6 4.74 -19.38 1.90
N TYR A 7 5.59 -18.46 2.36
CA TYR A 7 5.16 -17.19 2.96
C TYR A 7 4.58 -16.23 1.93
N ASP A 8 5.07 -16.24 0.69
CA ASP A 8 4.50 -15.44 -0.40
C ASP A 8 3.08 -15.92 -0.72
N VAL A 9 2.89 -17.24 -0.78
CA VAL A 9 1.59 -17.88 -0.98
C VAL A 9 0.61 -17.52 0.15
N LEU A 10 1.06 -17.58 1.41
CA LEU A 10 0.25 -17.20 2.57
C LEU A 10 -0.08 -15.71 2.59
N ALA A 11 0.84 -14.83 2.16
CA ALA A 11 0.60 -13.39 2.07
C ALA A 11 -0.47 -13.05 1.03
N VAL A 12 -0.45 -13.74 -0.13
CA VAL A 12 -1.52 -13.62 -1.14
C VAL A 12 -2.84 -14.12 -0.57
N ALA A 13 -2.85 -15.29 0.08
CA ALA A 13 -4.03 -15.86 0.70
C ALA A 13 -4.64 -14.94 1.78
N ALA A 14 -3.83 -14.35 2.65
CA ALA A 14 -4.29 -13.41 3.68
C ALA A 14 -5.01 -12.19 3.07
N ARG A 15 -4.47 -11.66 1.96
CA ARG A 15 -5.05 -10.52 1.23
C ARG A 15 -6.39 -10.88 0.59
N VAL A 16 -6.47 -12.03 -0.08
CA VAL A 16 -7.70 -12.51 -0.74
C VAL A 16 -8.79 -12.85 0.27
N LEU A 17 -8.43 -13.54 1.35
CA LEU A 17 -9.36 -13.93 2.42
C LEU A 17 -9.69 -12.80 3.40
N ARG A 18 -9.00 -11.65 3.29
CA ARG A 18 -9.13 -10.47 4.16
C ARG A 18 -8.98 -10.82 5.64
N CYS A 19 -7.95 -11.60 5.96
CA CYS A 19 -7.67 -12.06 7.32
C CYS A 19 -6.21 -11.79 7.73
N ALA A 20 -5.95 -11.85 9.04
CA ALA A 20 -4.61 -11.66 9.58
C ALA A 20 -3.68 -12.84 9.25
N SER A 21 -2.36 -12.60 9.28
CA SER A 21 -1.35 -13.60 8.89
C SER A 21 -1.33 -14.85 9.76
N ASP A 22 -1.73 -14.76 11.03
CA ASP A 22 -1.87 -15.90 11.93
C ASP A 22 -3.14 -16.72 11.62
N ASP A 23 -4.20 -16.06 11.16
CA ASP A 23 -5.47 -16.70 10.80
C ASP A 23 -5.35 -17.49 9.50
N VAL A 24 -4.69 -16.93 8.49
CA VAL A 24 -4.44 -17.65 7.23
C VAL A 24 -3.61 -18.91 7.46
N VAL A 25 -2.63 -18.87 8.37
CA VAL A 25 -1.80 -20.04 8.72
C VAL A 25 -2.65 -21.15 9.33
N ARG A 26 -3.59 -20.82 10.23
CA ARG A 26 -4.50 -21.81 10.83
C ARG A 26 -5.49 -22.40 9.83
N ARG A 27 -5.88 -21.61 8.82
CA ARG A 27 -6.84 -21.98 7.78
C ARG A 27 -6.19 -22.58 6.53
N SER A 28 -4.89 -22.88 6.59
CA SER A 28 -4.12 -23.40 5.46
C SER A 28 -3.45 -24.73 5.77
N ASN A 29 -3.54 -25.68 4.84
CA ASN A 29 -2.73 -26.89 4.86
C ASN A 29 -1.33 -26.56 4.30
N LEU A 30 -0.40 -26.26 5.20
CA LEU A 30 0.95 -25.85 4.83
C LEU A 30 1.75 -26.95 4.13
N ASP A 31 1.50 -28.22 4.46
CA ASP A 31 2.18 -29.36 3.83
C ASP A 31 1.72 -29.54 2.38
N ALA A 32 0.43 -29.31 2.11
CA ALA A 32 -0.10 -29.29 0.76
C ALA A 32 0.53 -28.16 -0.07
N ILE A 33 0.67 -26.95 0.50
CA ILE A 33 1.34 -25.83 -0.17
C ILE A 33 2.79 -26.18 -0.52
N ASP A 34 3.54 -26.75 0.43
CA ASP A 34 4.94 -27.11 0.20
C ASP A 34 5.11 -28.22 -0.85
N ARG A 35 4.21 -29.20 -0.88
CA ARG A 35 4.18 -30.23 -1.93
C ARG A 35 3.98 -29.59 -3.30
N VAL A 36 2.95 -28.74 -3.44
CA VAL A 36 2.67 -28.04 -4.70
C VAL A 36 3.87 -27.18 -5.14
N LEU A 37 4.46 -26.40 -4.23
CA LEU A 37 5.63 -25.58 -4.56
C LEU A 37 6.86 -26.41 -4.94
N THR A 38 7.00 -27.61 -4.36
CA THR A 38 8.08 -28.55 -4.73
C THR A 38 7.87 -29.07 -6.14
N ASP A 39 6.64 -29.45 -6.50
CA ASP A 39 6.32 -29.93 -7.85
C ASP A 39 6.51 -28.84 -8.91
N VAL A 40 6.11 -27.59 -8.60
CA VAL A 40 6.34 -26.42 -9.47
C VAL A 40 7.83 -26.22 -9.78
N ARG A 41 8.72 -26.42 -8.81
CA ARG A 41 10.18 -26.29 -9.02
C ARG A 41 10.77 -27.33 -9.95
N ARG A 42 10.06 -28.43 -10.20
CA ARG A 42 10.52 -29.52 -11.10
C ARG A 42 10.12 -29.29 -12.56
N THR A 43 9.35 -28.25 -12.84
CA THR A 43 8.88 -27.90 -14.19
C THR A 43 9.93 -27.12 -14.98
N GLY A 44 9.86 -27.21 -16.32
CA GLY A 44 10.87 -26.67 -17.23
C GLY A 44 10.61 -25.24 -17.75
N GLY A 45 9.41 -24.70 -17.59
CA GLY A 45 9.01 -23.40 -18.17
C GLY A 45 7.93 -22.68 -17.38
N LEU A 46 7.71 -21.39 -17.67
CA LEU A 46 6.79 -20.54 -16.91
C LEU A 46 5.35 -21.03 -16.98
N ALA A 47 4.90 -21.46 -18.16
CA ALA A 47 3.56 -21.99 -18.37
C ALA A 47 3.35 -23.31 -17.61
N GLU A 48 4.35 -24.18 -17.63
CA GLU A 48 4.35 -25.46 -16.93
C GLU A 48 4.35 -25.25 -15.42
N ALA A 49 5.16 -24.33 -14.92
CA ALA A 49 5.24 -23.96 -13.52
C ALA A 49 3.91 -23.35 -13.02
N ALA A 50 3.34 -22.42 -13.77
CA ALA A 50 2.08 -21.76 -13.42
C ALA A 50 0.88 -22.72 -13.54
N GLY A 51 0.87 -23.60 -14.55
CA GLY A 51 -0.13 -24.66 -14.69
C GLY A 51 -0.09 -25.68 -13.56
N ALA A 52 1.11 -26.15 -13.18
CA ALA A 52 1.30 -27.04 -12.03
C ALA A 52 0.88 -26.37 -10.71
N LEU A 53 1.18 -25.08 -10.54
CA LEU A 53 0.78 -24.30 -9.38
C LEU A 53 -0.75 -24.18 -9.28
N LEU A 54 -1.42 -23.85 -10.39
CA LEU A 54 -2.88 -23.76 -10.46
C LEU A 54 -3.53 -25.10 -10.15
N ALA A 55 -3.11 -26.15 -10.86
CA ALA A 55 -3.69 -27.48 -10.73
C ALA A 55 -3.47 -28.07 -9.33
N GLY A 56 -2.27 -27.91 -8.77
CA GLY A 56 -1.91 -28.36 -7.43
C GLY A 56 -2.76 -27.68 -6.35
N LEU A 57 -2.88 -26.35 -6.36
CA LEU A 57 -3.65 -25.62 -5.36
C LEU A 57 -5.17 -25.90 -5.46
N VAL A 58 -5.70 -26.10 -6.67
CA VAL A 58 -7.12 -26.41 -6.86
C VAL A 58 -7.45 -27.83 -6.41
N ARG A 59 -6.53 -28.79 -6.63
CA ARG A 59 -6.70 -30.20 -6.29
C ARG A 59 -6.50 -30.47 -4.80
N GLU A 60 -5.40 -29.98 -4.23
CA GLU A 60 -5.06 -30.19 -2.82
C GLU A 60 -5.92 -29.36 -1.87
N ARG A 61 -6.56 -28.29 -2.38
CA ARG A 61 -7.41 -27.35 -1.64
C ARG A 61 -6.82 -26.93 -0.28
N PRO A 62 -5.61 -26.34 -0.25
CA PRO A 62 -4.97 -26.04 1.01
C PRO A 62 -5.70 -24.98 1.83
N PHE A 63 -6.53 -24.12 1.24
CA PHE A 63 -7.19 -23.02 1.94
C PHE A 63 -8.64 -23.32 2.31
N ASP A 64 -9.01 -23.05 3.56
CA ASP A 64 -10.39 -23.11 4.03
C ASP A 64 -11.17 -21.85 3.62
N GLY A 65 -11.95 -21.97 2.54
CA GLY A 65 -12.75 -20.90 1.94
C GLY A 65 -12.07 -20.25 0.73
N ALA A 66 -12.87 -19.91 -0.30
CA ALA A 66 -12.45 -19.25 -1.53
C ALA A 66 -11.17 -19.81 -2.22
N ASN A 67 -10.85 -21.10 -2.02
CA ASN A 67 -9.60 -21.73 -2.47
C ASN A 67 -9.33 -21.52 -3.97
N ARG A 68 -10.36 -21.54 -4.82
CA ARG A 68 -10.25 -21.27 -6.25
C ARG A 68 -9.72 -19.85 -6.54
N VAL A 69 -10.27 -18.86 -5.85
CA VAL A 69 -9.87 -17.45 -5.97
C VAL A 69 -8.43 -17.26 -5.48
N VAL A 70 -8.08 -17.89 -4.35
CA VAL A 70 -6.71 -17.85 -3.82
C VAL A 70 -5.73 -18.51 -4.79
N ALA A 71 -6.07 -19.67 -5.35
CA ALA A 71 -5.23 -20.39 -6.32
C ALA A 71 -4.94 -19.55 -7.56
N VAL A 72 -5.99 -18.92 -8.14
CA VAL A 72 -5.83 -18.00 -9.29
C VAL A 72 -4.96 -16.80 -8.91
N ALA A 73 -5.19 -16.16 -7.76
CA ALA A 73 -4.40 -15.01 -7.31
C ALA A 73 -2.91 -15.35 -7.10
N VAL A 74 -2.61 -16.53 -6.54
CA VAL A 74 -1.24 -17.01 -6.35
C VAL A 74 -0.54 -17.25 -7.70
N VAL A 75 -1.26 -17.76 -8.70
CA VAL A 75 -0.75 -17.95 -10.06
C VAL A 75 -0.48 -16.62 -10.75
N LEU A 76 -1.38 -15.64 -10.63
CA LEU A 76 -1.15 -14.29 -11.14
C LEU A 76 0.10 -13.64 -10.51
N GLN A 77 0.26 -13.76 -9.19
CA GLN A 77 1.45 -13.25 -8.50
C GLN A 77 2.73 -13.94 -8.99
N PHE A 78 2.69 -15.27 -9.22
CA PHE A 78 3.83 -16.03 -9.74
C PHE A 78 4.19 -15.64 -11.18
N VAL A 79 3.20 -15.46 -12.04
CA VAL A 79 3.38 -15.03 -13.44
C VAL A 79 3.95 -13.60 -13.48
N SER A 80 3.39 -12.68 -12.69
CA SER A 80 3.87 -11.30 -12.55
C SER A 80 5.31 -11.22 -12.01
N LEU A 81 5.65 -12.05 -11.03
CA LEU A 81 7.03 -12.17 -10.50
C LEU A 81 8.05 -12.55 -11.60
N ASN A 82 7.59 -13.22 -12.66
CA ASN A 82 8.39 -13.63 -13.80
C ASN A 82 8.22 -12.72 -15.03
N ARG A 83 7.65 -11.51 -14.86
CA ARG A 83 7.49 -10.49 -15.90
C ARG A 83 6.66 -10.96 -17.10
N ALA A 84 5.60 -11.69 -16.83
CA ALA A 84 4.58 -12.00 -17.82
C ALA A 84 3.21 -11.62 -17.25
N ASP A 85 2.20 -11.63 -18.11
CA ASP A 85 0.81 -11.48 -17.72
C ASP A 85 0.00 -12.71 -18.17
N LEU A 86 -1.10 -12.98 -17.46
CA LEU A 86 -1.98 -14.11 -17.72
C LEU A 86 -3.40 -13.62 -17.95
N GLN A 87 -3.85 -13.70 -19.20
CA GLN A 87 -5.21 -13.34 -19.59
C GLN A 87 -6.22 -14.33 -18.99
N LEU A 88 -7.18 -13.83 -18.20
CA LEU A 88 -8.22 -14.65 -17.58
C LEU A 88 -9.54 -14.67 -18.37
N GLU A 89 -9.67 -13.84 -19.40
CA GLU A 89 -10.88 -13.82 -20.21
C GLU A 89 -10.85 -14.89 -21.32
N PRO A 90 -12.01 -15.48 -21.66
CA PRO A 90 -13.29 -15.36 -20.94
C PRO A 90 -13.28 -16.15 -19.61
N VAL A 91 -13.86 -15.57 -18.56
CA VAL A 91 -13.86 -16.16 -17.20
C VAL A 91 -14.51 -17.54 -17.17
N SER A 92 -15.49 -17.80 -18.04
CA SER A 92 -16.15 -19.10 -18.16
C SER A 92 -15.18 -20.23 -18.49
N GLU A 93 -14.16 -19.99 -19.32
CA GLU A 93 -13.17 -21.01 -19.66
C GLU A 93 -12.21 -21.29 -18.50
N VAL A 94 -11.93 -20.29 -17.67
CA VAL A 94 -11.18 -20.47 -16.41
C VAL A 94 -12.01 -21.33 -15.46
N ASP A 95 -13.29 -21.00 -15.26
CA ASP A 95 -14.18 -21.78 -14.40
C ASP A 95 -14.34 -23.23 -14.87
N GLU A 96 -14.51 -23.46 -16.18
CA GLU A 96 -14.55 -24.80 -16.77
C GLU A 96 -13.26 -25.59 -16.54
N LEU A 97 -12.10 -24.94 -16.67
CA LEU A 97 -10.82 -25.57 -16.34
C LEU A 97 -10.77 -25.94 -14.84
N LEU A 98 -11.12 -25.00 -13.96
CA LEU A 98 -11.10 -25.21 -12.51
C LEU A 98 -12.06 -26.33 -12.09
N ASP A 99 -13.23 -26.44 -12.72
CA ASP A 99 -14.19 -27.51 -12.53
C ASP A 99 -13.62 -28.86 -12.96
N ARG A 100 -12.99 -28.94 -14.13
CA ARG A 100 -12.37 -30.18 -14.62
C ARG A 100 -11.17 -30.60 -13.78
N ILE A 101 -10.33 -29.66 -13.33
CA ILE A 101 -9.23 -29.96 -12.38
C ILE A 101 -9.80 -30.50 -11.08
N THR A 102 -10.86 -29.86 -10.56
CA THR A 102 -11.56 -30.29 -9.35
C THR A 102 -12.12 -31.70 -9.51
N ALA A 103 -12.68 -32.03 -10.68
CA ALA A 103 -13.21 -33.35 -11.01
C ALA A 103 -12.12 -34.38 -11.36
N GLY A 104 -10.84 -33.99 -11.40
CA GLY A 104 -9.73 -34.85 -11.81
C GLY A 104 -9.69 -35.17 -13.32
N ALA A 105 -10.53 -34.51 -14.12
CA ALA A 105 -10.61 -34.68 -15.57
C ALA A 105 -9.52 -33.89 -16.31
N ALA A 106 -8.91 -32.88 -15.67
CA ALA A 106 -7.81 -32.10 -16.21
C ALA A 106 -6.58 -32.17 -15.30
N GLY A 107 -5.41 -32.40 -15.91
CA GLY A 107 -4.11 -32.52 -15.23
C GLY A 107 -3.19 -31.32 -15.45
N ASP A 108 -1.99 -31.39 -14.88
CA ASP A 108 -1.03 -30.28 -14.89
C ASP A 108 -0.59 -29.89 -16.31
N ALA A 109 -0.52 -30.86 -17.24
CA ALA A 109 -0.20 -30.62 -18.65
C ALA A 109 -1.29 -29.80 -19.37
N GLU A 110 -2.55 -30.03 -19.02
CA GLU A 110 -3.68 -29.30 -19.60
C GLU A 110 -3.79 -27.91 -19.01
N ALA A 111 -3.61 -27.77 -17.69
CA ALA A 111 -3.48 -26.47 -17.04
C ALA A 111 -2.30 -25.67 -17.61
N ALA A 112 -1.16 -26.31 -17.86
CA ALA A 112 -0.01 -25.68 -18.50
C ALA A 112 -0.30 -25.26 -19.95
N ALA A 113 -1.03 -26.08 -20.72
CA ALA A 113 -1.44 -25.71 -22.08
C ALA A 113 -2.39 -24.51 -22.07
N PHE A 114 -3.36 -24.49 -21.16
CA PHE A 114 -4.28 -23.38 -20.95
C PHE A 114 -3.56 -22.10 -20.56
N VAL A 115 -2.60 -22.18 -19.63
CA VAL A 115 -1.78 -21.04 -19.23
C VAL A 115 -0.91 -20.59 -20.39
N ARG A 116 -0.27 -21.51 -21.12
CA ARG A 116 0.60 -21.18 -22.27
C ARG A 116 -0.15 -20.42 -23.35
N SER A 117 -1.39 -20.79 -23.66
CA SER A 117 -2.21 -20.12 -24.68
C SER A 117 -2.68 -18.73 -24.24
N ARG A 118 -2.55 -18.39 -22.95
CA ARG A 118 -3.00 -17.13 -22.33
C ARG A 118 -1.88 -16.32 -21.70
N LEU A 119 -0.63 -16.80 -21.81
CA LEU A 119 0.54 -16.09 -21.34
C LEU A 119 0.95 -15.07 -22.38
N GLU A 120 0.77 -13.82 -22.04
CA GLU A 120 1.34 -12.72 -22.79
C GLU A 120 2.67 -12.35 -22.16
N HIS A 121 3.74 -12.47 -22.94
CA HIS A 121 5.02 -11.89 -22.58
C HIS A 121 4.94 -10.40 -22.86
N HIS A 122 4.22 -9.66 -22.02
CA HIS A 122 4.27 -8.21 -22.07
C HIS A 122 5.55 -7.75 -21.36
N PRO A 123 6.54 -7.18 -22.07
CA PRO A 123 7.44 -6.24 -21.41
C PRO A 123 6.54 -5.11 -20.94
N VAL A 124 6.27 -5.01 -19.64
CA VAL A 124 5.39 -4.02 -19.00
C VAL A 124 5.33 -2.75 -19.84
N THR A 125 4.21 -2.54 -20.54
CA THR A 125 4.04 -1.36 -21.37
C THR A 125 3.37 -0.26 -20.56
N ALA A 126 3.54 0.98 -20.99
CA ALA A 126 3.02 2.15 -20.27
C ALA A 126 1.48 2.13 -20.14
N GLU A 127 0.79 1.36 -20.98
CA GLU A 127 -0.67 1.25 -21.06
C GLU A 127 -1.25 0.32 -19.97
N ASP A 128 -0.50 -0.73 -19.58
CA ASP A 128 -0.93 -1.69 -18.54
C ASP A 128 -0.87 -1.09 -17.12
N LEU A 129 0.07 -0.18 -16.89
CA LEU A 129 0.10 0.69 -15.71
C LEU A 129 -1.14 1.59 -15.66
N GLN A 130 -1.67 1.97 -16.82
CA GLN A 130 -2.70 2.98 -16.99
C GLN A 130 -4.11 2.51 -16.54
N GLU A 131 -4.38 1.20 -16.51
CA GLU A 131 -5.68 0.65 -16.09
C GLU A 131 -5.82 0.45 -14.57
N HIS A 132 -4.74 0.08 -13.88
CA HIS A 132 -4.69 0.15 -12.41
C HIS A 132 -4.67 1.61 -11.93
N LEU A 133 -4.03 2.49 -12.71
CA LEU A 133 -4.17 3.94 -12.57
C LEU A 133 -5.59 4.42 -12.88
N LYS A 134 -6.43 3.76 -13.71
CA LYS A 134 -7.78 4.27 -14.07
C LYS A 134 -8.74 4.44 -12.90
N ILE A 135 -8.65 3.59 -11.88
CA ILE A 135 -9.43 3.73 -10.64
C ILE A 135 -8.90 4.90 -9.80
N GLU A 136 -7.59 5.16 -9.83
CA GLU A 136 -6.97 6.35 -9.24
C GLU A 136 -7.23 7.62 -10.09
N LEU A 137 -7.32 7.50 -11.42
CA LEU A 137 -7.53 8.55 -12.42
C LEU A 137 -8.97 9.07 -12.43
N SER A 138 -9.98 8.25 -12.14
CA SER A 138 -11.36 8.76 -12.03
C SER A 138 -11.52 9.82 -10.93
N LEU A 139 -10.64 9.82 -9.91
CA LEU A 139 -10.61 10.83 -8.86
C LEU A 139 -9.46 11.82 -9.07
N GLU A 140 -8.33 11.41 -9.64
CA GLU A 140 -7.27 12.34 -10.06
C GLU A 140 -7.75 13.32 -11.14
N ASP A 141 -8.61 12.93 -12.09
CA ASP A 141 -9.19 13.85 -13.11
C ASP A 141 -10.13 14.87 -12.46
N VAL A 142 -10.87 14.47 -11.42
CA VAL A 142 -11.75 15.35 -10.64
C VAL A 142 -10.93 16.29 -9.72
N VAL A 143 -9.84 15.79 -9.14
CA VAL A 143 -8.87 16.60 -8.39
C VAL A 143 -8.15 17.58 -9.32
N GLN A 144 -7.70 17.13 -10.49
CA GLN A 144 -7.09 17.99 -11.51
C GLN A 144 -8.05 19.08 -11.96
N ASP A 145 -9.36 18.84 -12.04
CA ASP A 145 -10.33 19.90 -12.33
C ASP A 145 -10.42 20.98 -11.25
N VAL A 146 -10.31 20.60 -9.98
CA VAL A 146 -10.28 21.56 -8.85
C VAL A 146 -8.98 22.38 -8.84
N TRP A 147 -7.90 21.79 -9.34
CA TRP A 147 -6.54 22.35 -9.34
C TRP A 147 -6.05 22.76 -10.73
N ARG A 148 -6.94 22.84 -11.72
CA ARG A 148 -6.58 22.98 -13.13
C ARG A 148 -5.84 24.29 -13.36
N GLY A 149 -4.54 24.22 -13.69
CA GLY A 149 -3.68 25.38 -13.91
C GLY A 149 -2.99 25.94 -12.66
N ASP A 150 -3.08 25.29 -11.50
CA ASP A 150 -2.31 25.66 -10.30
C ASP A 150 -0.90 25.03 -10.36
N PRO A 151 0.17 25.84 -10.51
CA PRO A 151 1.54 25.34 -10.57
C PRO A 151 1.97 24.61 -9.29
N MET A 152 1.29 24.83 -8.16
CA MET A 152 1.60 24.14 -6.90
C MET A 152 1.35 22.62 -7.00
N TYR A 153 0.33 22.18 -7.73
CA TYR A 153 -0.03 20.75 -7.84
C TYR A 153 1.04 19.91 -8.57
N GLU A 154 1.77 20.54 -9.50
CA GLU A 154 2.85 19.88 -10.24
C GLU A 154 3.99 19.43 -9.31
N HIS A 155 4.17 20.14 -8.20
CA HIS A 155 5.21 19.85 -7.22
C HIS A 155 4.82 18.78 -6.21
N PHE A 156 3.63 18.21 -6.27
CA PHE A 156 3.21 17.15 -5.35
C PHE A 156 3.76 15.80 -5.83
N SER A 157 4.26 15.00 -4.91
CA SER A 157 4.60 13.58 -5.14
C SER A 157 3.34 12.77 -5.46
N GLU A 158 3.51 11.61 -6.09
CA GLU A 158 2.39 10.69 -6.35
C GLU A 158 1.69 10.26 -5.06
N GLU A 159 2.45 9.97 -4.00
CA GLU A 159 1.90 9.65 -2.69
C GLU A 159 1.09 10.82 -2.09
N ALA A 160 1.55 12.07 -2.25
CA ALA A 160 0.83 13.25 -1.79
C ALA A 160 -0.46 13.49 -2.59
N ARG A 161 -0.46 13.27 -3.91
CA ARG A 161 -1.67 13.31 -4.74
C ARG A 161 -2.68 12.25 -4.30
N ARG A 162 -2.19 11.05 -4.00
CA ARG A 162 -2.99 9.95 -3.46
C ARG A 162 -3.62 10.28 -2.11
N VAL A 163 -2.90 10.97 -1.22
CA VAL A 163 -3.47 11.50 0.03
C VAL A 163 -4.67 12.42 -0.24
N ILE A 164 -4.59 13.28 -1.26
CA ILE A 164 -5.67 14.19 -1.62
C ILE A 164 -6.90 13.42 -2.12
N VAL A 165 -6.69 12.41 -2.96
CA VAL A 165 -7.75 11.51 -3.43
C VAL A 165 -8.43 10.81 -2.26
N LEU A 166 -7.63 10.20 -1.38
CA LEU A 166 -8.15 9.53 -0.18
C LEU A 166 -8.89 10.50 0.74
N ALA A 167 -8.44 11.74 0.89
CA ALA A 167 -9.16 12.75 1.67
C ALA A 167 -10.54 13.08 1.08
N GLN A 168 -10.69 13.10 -0.25
CA GLN A 168 -11.99 13.26 -0.89
C GLN A 168 -12.90 12.03 -0.68
N GLU A 169 -12.34 10.82 -0.72
CA GLU A 169 -13.08 9.59 -0.41
C GLU A 169 -13.59 9.59 1.03
N GLU A 170 -12.77 10.03 1.98
CA GLU A 170 -13.14 10.15 3.40
C GLU A 170 -14.25 11.19 3.58
N ALA A 171 -14.17 12.33 2.89
CA ALA A 171 -15.24 13.32 2.89
C ALA A 171 -16.56 12.75 2.34
N ARG A 172 -16.52 12.03 1.22
CA ARG A 172 -17.69 11.33 0.67
C ARG A 172 -18.24 10.29 1.64
N GLY A 173 -17.38 9.47 2.23
CA GLY A 173 -17.78 8.44 3.18
C GLY A 173 -18.41 8.98 4.47
N LEU A 174 -18.21 10.25 4.78
CA LEU A 174 -18.82 10.97 5.89
C LEU A 174 -20.00 11.86 5.46
N ASP A 175 -20.41 11.80 4.20
CA ASP A 175 -21.45 12.64 3.58
C ASP A 175 -21.12 14.15 3.62
N HIS A 176 -19.83 14.50 3.71
CA HIS A 176 -19.37 15.88 3.74
C HIS A 176 -19.25 16.46 2.33
N VAL A 177 -19.77 17.68 2.16
CA VAL A 177 -19.76 18.41 0.87
C VAL A 177 -18.53 19.30 0.69
N TYR A 178 -17.51 19.14 1.53
CA TYR A 178 -16.24 19.84 1.46
C TYR A 178 -15.09 18.96 1.98
N VAL A 179 -13.86 19.27 1.59
CA VAL A 179 -12.66 18.66 2.15
C VAL A 179 -11.98 19.64 3.12
N GLY A 180 -12.02 19.30 4.41
CA GLY A 180 -11.36 19.99 5.51
C GLY A 180 -10.01 19.38 5.91
N THR A 181 -9.36 19.94 6.93
CA THR A 181 -8.04 19.46 7.40
C THR A 181 -8.12 18.10 8.08
N GLU A 182 -9.27 17.74 8.63
CA GLU A 182 -9.61 16.44 9.16
C GLU A 182 -9.67 15.34 8.10
N HIS A 183 -10.13 15.68 6.90
CA HIS A 183 -10.14 14.77 5.77
C HIS A 183 -8.72 14.56 5.22
N LEU A 184 -7.90 15.62 5.19
CA LEU A 184 -6.48 15.50 4.84
C LEU A 184 -5.74 14.60 5.84
N LEU A 185 -6.01 14.76 7.14
CA LEU A 185 -5.48 13.87 8.17
C LEU A 185 -5.90 12.41 7.92
N LEU A 186 -7.18 12.16 7.66
CA LEU A 186 -7.68 10.81 7.33
C LEU A 186 -7.01 10.26 6.06
N GLY A 187 -6.84 11.07 5.02
CA GLY A 187 -6.14 10.68 3.79
C GLY A 187 -4.69 10.27 4.05
N VAL A 188 -3.96 11.01 4.90
CA VAL A 188 -2.60 10.66 5.33
C VAL A 188 -2.59 9.31 6.05
N ILE A 189 -3.51 9.08 6.99
CA ILE A 189 -3.56 7.83 7.76
C ILE A 189 -3.97 6.64 6.87
N THR A 190 -4.95 6.84 5.99
CA THR A 190 -5.50 5.79 5.12
C THR A 190 -4.49 5.32 4.07
N LEU A 191 -3.54 6.17 3.67
CA LEU A 191 -2.48 5.79 2.74
C LEU A 191 -1.64 4.60 3.25
N ARG A 192 -1.42 4.49 4.58
CA ARG A 192 -0.70 3.41 5.30
C ARG A 192 0.76 3.14 4.90
N THR A 193 1.19 3.52 3.70
CA THR A 193 2.55 3.29 3.19
C THR A 193 3.49 4.44 3.51
N SER A 194 2.96 5.63 3.78
CA SER A 194 3.77 6.83 4.02
C SER A 194 4.38 6.85 5.42
N VAL A 195 5.54 7.51 5.55
CA VAL A 195 6.17 7.76 6.85
C VAL A 195 5.21 8.48 7.80
N ALA A 196 4.46 9.45 7.27
CA ALA A 196 3.46 10.20 8.03
C ALA A 196 2.42 9.29 8.69
N SER A 197 1.89 8.34 7.92
CA SER A 197 0.90 7.36 8.42
C SER A 197 1.50 6.46 9.52
N ARG A 198 2.78 6.08 9.39
CA ARG A 198 3.48 5.24 10.38
C ARG A 198 3.75 5.99 11.68
N VAL A 199 4.15 7.26 11.61
CA VAL A 199 4.35 8.10 12.80
C VAL A 199 3.04 8.21 13.59
N LEU A 200 1.93 8.53 12.92
CA LEU A 200 0.62 8.60 13.55
C LEU A 200 0.19 7.24 14.15
N ALA A 201 0.37 6.16 13.41
CA ALA A 201 0.05 4.81 13.88
C ALA A 201 0.88 4.40 15.11
N SER A 202 2.16 4.78 15.16
CA SER A 202 3.05 4.50 16.32
C SER A 202 2.57 5.19 17.61
N MET A 203 1.75 6.24 17.47
CA MET A 203 1.14 7.01 18.56
C MET A 203 -0.32 6.59 18.81
N GLY A 204 -0.80 5.52 18.18
CA GLY A 204 -2.18 5.04 18.34
C GLY A 204 -3.22 5.86 17.57
N ILE A 205 -2.80 6.82 16.75
CA ILE A 205 -3.69 7.65 15.93
C ILE A 205 -4.03 6.87 14.66
N THR A 206 -5.23 6.31 14.63
CA THR A 206 -5.69 5.43 13.53
C THR A 206 -6.96 5.98 12.87
N ALA A 207 -7.20 5.59 11.61
CA ALA A 207 -8.33 6.09 10.84
C ALA A 207 -9.70 5.85 11.52
N PRO A 208 -9.98 4.68 12.15
CA PRO A 208 -11.23 4.49 12.89
C PRO A 208 -11.42 5.51 14.02
N VAL A 209 -10.41 5.70 14.86
CA VAL A 209 -10.45 6.65 15.99
C VAL A 209 -10.62 8.09 15.50
N VAL A 210 -9.89 8.46 14.45
CA VAL A 210 -10.01 9.80 13.86
C VAL A 210 -11.39 10.01 13.24
N ARG A 211 -11.96 9.04 12.52
CA ARG A 211 -13.33 9.15 11.96
C ARG A 211 -14.38 9.35 13.04
N GLU A 212 -14.27 8.63 14.16
CA GLU A 212 -15.19 8.81 15.30
C GLU A 212 -15.14 10.24 15.84
N LEU A 213 -13.93 10.79 16.02
CA LEU A 213 -13.76 12.18 16.45
C LEU A 213 -14.24 13.20 15.42
N VAL A 214 -14.05 12.94 14.13
CA VAL A 214 -14.60 13.80 13.07
C VAL A 214 -16.12 13.84 13.16
N VAL A 215 -16.77 12.69 13.31
CA VAL A 215 -18.22 12.61 13.47
C VAL A 215 -18.69 13.28 14.77
N GLU A 216 -17.93 13.17 15.86
CA GLU A 216 -18.22 13.85 17.13
C GLU A 216 -18.16 15.38 16.99
N ILE A 217 -17.14 15.91 16.30
CA ILE A 217 -16.86 17.35 16.20
C ILE A 217 -17.70 18.02 15.10
N VAL A 218 -17.76 17.40 13.92
CA VAL A 218 -18.36 17.97 12.70
C VAL A 218 -19.78 17.44 12.45
N GLY A 219 -20.08 16.24 12.95
CA GLY A 219 -21.29 15.48 12.62
C GLY A 219 -21.10 14.59 11.39
N ARG A 220 -22.13 13.83 11.04
CA ARG A 220 -22.27 13.28 9.68
C ARG A 220 -23.03 14.27 8.81
N GLY A 221 -22.70 14.29 7.53
CA GLY A 221 -23.44 15.05 6.54
C GLY A 221 -24.92 14.65 6.44
N LYS A 222 -25.73 15.55 5.90
CA LYS A 222 -27.19 15.36 5.74
C LYS A 222 -27.61 15.04 4.30
N SER A 223 -26.65 15.01 3.38
CA SER A 223 -26.88 14.92 1.94
C SER A 223 -25.81 14.03 1.34
N ASP A 224 -26.21 13.16 0.41
CA ASP A 224 -25.28 12.42 -0.42
C ASP A 224 -24.38 13.44 -1.14
N ALA A 225 -23.06 13.34 -0.96
CA ALA A 225 -22.12 14.18 -1.67
C ALA A 225 -22.21 13.78 -3.15
N GLY A 226 -22.99 14.55 -3.94
CA GLY A 226 -23.29 14.22 -5.33
C GLY A 226 -22.04 13.96 -6.18
N ALA A 227 -22.20 13.40 -7.37
CA ALA A 227 -21.13 12.91 -8.26
C ALA A 227 -20.13 13.97 -8.80
N GLY A 228 -20.06 15.16 -8.21
CA GLY A 228 -19.14 16.23 -8.58
C GLY A 228 -17.86 16.31 -7.73
N ALA A 229 -17.00 17.26 -8.09
CA ALA A 229 -15.80 17.60 -7.34
C ALA A 229 -16.14 18.23 -5.99
N ILE A 230 -15.63 17.67 -4.90
CA ILE A 230 -15.81 18.23 -3.56
C ILE A 230 -14.76 19.33 -3.35
N PRO A 231 -15.16 20.58 -3.07
CA PRO A 231 -14.21 21.68 -2.91
C PRO A 231 -13.42 21.58 -1.59
N PHE A 232 -12.18 22.06 -1.61
CA PHE A 232 -11.39 22.24 -0.38
C PHE A 232 -11.80 23.50 0.37
N THR A 233 -11.85 23.39 1.69
CA THR A 233 -12.01 24.55 2.58
C THR A 233 -10.80 25.49 2.49
N PRO A 234 -10.93 26.79 2.83
CA PRO A 234 -9.80 27.71 2.89
C PRO A 234 -8.65 27.20 3.77
N ARG A 235 -8.97 26.57 4.91
CA ARG A 235 -7.96 25.97 5.81
C ARG A 235 -7.23 24.80 5.17
N ALA A 236 -7.95 23.90 4.49
CA ALA A 236 -7.31 22.81 3.73
C ALA A 236 -6.39 23.36 2.62
N LYS A 237 -6.74 24.48 1.98
CA LYS A 237 -5.85 25.15 1.03
C LYS A 237 -4.59 25.71 1.68
N SER A 238 -4.71 26.34 2.85
CA SER A 238 -3.55 26.81 3.61
C SER A 238 -2.61 25.68 4.06
N VAL A 239 -3.12 24.47 4.31
CA VAL A 239 -2.28 23.28 4.56
C VAL A 239 -1.38 22.98 3.35
N PHE A 240 -1.92 23.06 2.13
CA PHE A 240 -1.14 22.83 0.91
C PHE A 240 -0.10 23.93 0.68
N GLU A 241 -0.47 25.19 0.86
CA GLU A 241 0.43 26.34 0.76
C GLU A 241 1.59 26.23 1.77
N PHE A 242 1.27 25.83 3.00
CA PHE A 242 2.28 25.58 4.03
C PHE A 242 3.24 24.46 3.62
N ALA A 243 2.71 23.30 3.24
CA ALA A 243 3.52 22.15 2.82
C ALA A 243 4.44 22.50 1.65
N TRP A 244 3.95 23.30 0.70
CA TRP A 244 4.75 23.80 -0.41
C TRP A 244 5.85 24.78 0.04
N SER A 245 5.52 25.71 0.93
CA SER A 245 6.49 26.65 1.48
C SER A 245 7.63 25.95 2.22
N GLU A 246 7.33 24.87 2.93
CA GLU A 246 8.30 24.08 3.71
C GLU A 246 9.30 23.38 2.79
N VAL A 247 8.81 22.72 1.74
CA VAL A 247 9.61 22.06 0.71
C VAL A 247 10.56 23.05 0.04
N ARG A 248 10.05 24.23 -0.34
CA ARG A 248 10.85 25.31 -0.94
C ARG A 248 11.93 25.83 0.00
N ALA A 249 11.61 26.01 1.29
CA ALA A 249 12.58 26.49 2.27
C ALA A 249 13.72 25.50 2.50
N ARG A 250 13.44 24.19 2.37
CA ARG A 250 14.41 23.11 2.60
C ARG A 250 15.15 22.66 1.34
N GLY A 251 14.82 23.23 0.18
CA GLY A 251 15.41 22.87 -1.12
C GLY A 251 15.06 21.45 -1.58
N ALA A 252 13.90 20.94 -1.15
CA ALA A 252 13.37 19.66 -1.63
C ALA A 252 12.57 19.88 -2.92
N ASP A 253 12.49 18.85 -3.76
CA ASP A 253 11.92 19.00 -5.10
C ASP A 253 10.40 18.74 -5.15
N ARG A 254 9.84 18.01 -4.17
CA ARG A 254 8.43 17.60 -4.17
C ARG A 254 7.79 17.57 -2.79
N VAL A 255 6.49 17.91 -2.74
CA VAL A 255 5.63 17.80 -1.55
C VAL A 255 5.23 16.35 -1.32
N GLY A 256 5.55 15.82 -0.15
CA GLY A 256 5.23 14.47 0.32
C GLY A 256 4.11 14.43 1.37
N PRO A 257 3.58 13.23 1.70
CA PRO A 257 2.59 13.06 2.77
C PRO A 257 3.03 13.63 4.14
N GLU A 258 4.33 13.64 4.42
CA GLU A 258 4.92 14.18 5.65
C GLU A 258 4.75 15.70 5.73
N HIS A 259 4.96 16.40 4.62
CA HIS A 259 4.77 17.85 4.51
C HIS A 259 3.29 18.22 4.62
N LEU A 260 2.39 17.41 4.04
CA LEU A 260 0.95 17.57 4.21
C LEU A 260 0.54 17.43 5.68
N LEU A 261 1.07 16.43 6.37
CA LEU A 261 0.83 16.25 7.79
C LEU A 261 1.40 17.43 8.59
N LEU A 262 2.61 17.90 8.29
CA LEU A 262 3.18 19.09 8.93
C LEU A 262 2.30 20.34 8.73
N GLY A 263 1.68 20.50 7.55
CA GLY A 263 0.69 21.54 7.30
C GLY A 263 -0.57 21.40 8.16
N VAL A 264 -1.10 20.17 8.30
CA VAL A 264 -2.24 19.91 9.21
C VAL A 264 -1.88 20.24 10.66
N LEU A 265 -0.66 19.91 11.10
CA LEU A 265 -0.18 20.25 12.45
C LEU A 265 0.13 21.74 12.62
N HIS A 266 0.41 22.46 11.53
CA HIS A 266 0.60 23.91 11.54
C HIS A 266 -0.74 24.63 11.71
N ASP A 267 -1.80 24.18 11.03
CA ASP A 267 -3.17 24.63 11.27
C ASP A 267 -3.76 23.99 12.53
N GLY A 268 -3.17 24.27 13.69
CA GLY A 268 -3.58 23.72 14.99
C GLY A 268 -5.03 24.05 15.39
N ASP A 269 -5.58 25.15 14.84
CA ASP A 269 -6.98 25.53 15.02
C ASP A 269 -7.95 24.80 14.08
N GLY A 270 -7.44 24.13 13.04
CA GLY A 270 -8.23 23.29 12.14
C GLY A 270 -8.64 21.98 12.81
N VAL A 271 -9.74 21.37 12.36
CA VAL A 271 -10.28 20.13 12.96
C VAL A 271 -9.24 19.00 12.95
N GLY A 272 -8.46 18.86 11.86
CA GLY A 272 -7.36 17.89 11.81
C GLY A 272 -6.29 18.13 12.88
N GLY A 273 -5.83 19.37 13.03
CA GLY A 273 -4.83 19.75 14.05
C GLY A 273 -5.36 19.55 15.47
N GLN A 274 -6.62 19.91 15.73
CA GLN A 274 -7.28 19.69 17.02
C GLN A 274 -7.43 18.20 17.35
N ILE A 275 -7.77 17.36 16.37
CA ILE A 275 -7.87 15.90 16.58
C ILE A 275 -6.50 15.32 16.94
N VAL A 276 -5.44 15.70 16.22
CA VAL A 276 -4.09 15.24 16.59
C VAL A 276 -3.71 15.76 17.98
N THR A 277 -4.06 17.01 18.32
CA THR A 277 -3.82 17.56 19.67
C THR A 277 -4.55 16.77 20.75
N LYS A 278 -5.80 16.36 20.50
CA LYS A 278 -6.61 15.56 21.42
C LYS A 278 -6.04 14.16 21.62
N LEU A 279 -5.42 13.56 20.60
CA LEU A 279 -4.95 12.16 20.61
C LEU A 279 -3.46 11.98 20.92
N ALA A 280 -2.59 12.89 20.48
CA ALA A 280 -1.14 12.68 20.49
C ALA A 280 -0.47 12.95 21.84
N GLU A 281 -1.21 13.53 22.81
CA GLU A 281 -0.73 14.11 24.08
C GLU A 281 0.26 15.28 23.90
N ASN A 282 1.18 15.20 22.95
CA ASN A 282 2.15 16.21 22.57
C ASN A 282 2.33 16.28 21.03
N VAL A 283 1.78 17.32 20.41
CA VAL A 283 1.87 17.56 18.96
C VAL A 283 3.30 17.87 18.50
N ASP A 284 4.11 18.50 19.36
CA ASP A 284 5.51 18.82 19.04
C ASP A 284 6.35 17.54 18.89
N GLU A 285 5.99 16.48 19.61
CA GLU A 285 6.62 15.17 19.46
C GLU A 285 6.29 14.53 18.10
N VAL A 286 5.06 14.69 17.62
CA VAL A 286 4.65 14.25 16.27
C VAL A 286 5.48 14.98 15.22
N ARG A 287 5.56 16.31 15.35
CA ARG A 287 6.32 17.19 14.44
C ARG A 287 7.80 16.80 14.42
N ARG A 288 8.42 16.64 15.60
CA ARG A 288 9.82 16.25 15.73
C ARG A 288 10.11 14.90 15.07
N LYS A 289 9.23 13.90 15.26
CA LYS A 289 9.37 12.58 14.63
C LYS A 289 9.30 12.67 13.10
N LEU A 290 8.40 13.50 12.56
CA LEU A 290 8.29 13.72 11.11
C LEU A 290 9.54 14.38 10.55
N GLU A 291 10.00 15.47 11.17
CA GLU A 291 11.19 16.20 10.74
C GLU A 291 12.44 15.32 10.75
N GLN A 292 12.63 14.53 11.81
CA GLN A 292 13.74 13.57 11.89
C GLN A 292 13.71 12.54 10.75
N ARG A 293 12.52 12.07 10.37
CA ARG A 293 12.39 11.10 9.29
C ARG A 293 12.58 11.72 7.91
N ILE A 294 12.11 12.95 7.70
CA ILE A 294 12.37 13.72 6.47
C ILE A 294 13.90 13.90 6.28
N ASP A 295 14.59 14.34 7.33
CA ASP A 295 16.04 14.54 7.29
C ASP A 295 16.82 13.23 7.09
N TRP A 296 16.34 12.13 7.70
CA TRP A 296 16.94 10.81 7.55
C TRP A 296 16.79 10.27 6.12
N ARG A 297 15.61 10.41 5.50
CA ARG A 297 15.36 10.00 4.10
C ARG A 297 16.26 10.78 3.14
N ARG A 298 16.36 12.10 3.32
CA ARG A 298 17.21 12.97 2.48
C ARG A 298 18.69 12.59 2.55
N ARG A 299 19.21 12.32 3.76
CA ARG A 299 20.61 11.86 3.92
C ARG A 299 20.86 10.50 3.29
N SER A 300 19.90 9.60 3.36
CA SER A 300 20.02 8.26 2.76
C SER A 300 19.97 8.35 1.23
N GLU A 301 19.07 9.16 0.69
CA GLU A 301 18.96 9.41 -0.75
C GLU A 301 20.20 10.13 -1.31
N SER A 302 20.83 11.06 -0.57
CA SER A 302 22.07 11.71 -1.01
C SER A 302 23.26 10.76 -1.06
N VAL A 303 23.41 9.87 -0.08
CA VAL A 303 24.47 8.85 -0.07
C VAL A 303 24.29 7.86 -1.22
N VAL A 304 23.05 7.42 -1.46
CA VAL A 304 22.72 6.52 -2.58
C VAL A 304 22.88 7.21 -3.93
N ALA A 305 22.59 8.51 -4.06
CA ALA A 305 22.79 9.26 -5.29
C ALA A 305 24.28 9.44 -5.65
N GLU A 306 25.15 9.63 -4.64
CA GLU A 306 26.60 9.67 -4.83
C GLU A 306 27.17 8.31 -5.30
N GLU A 307 26.69 7.20 -4.74
CA GLU A 307 27.10 5.85 -5.21
C GLU A 307 26.46 5.46 -6.56
N ALA A 308 25.21 5.85 -6.80
CA ALA A 308 24.45 5.52 -8.02
C ALA A 308 24.97 6.23 -9.28
N ALA A 309 25.77 7.29 -9.16
CA ALA A 309 26.48 7.92 -10.27
C ALA A 309 27.44 6.94 -10.99
N THR A 310 27.78 5.81 -10.35
CA THR A 310 28.61 4.75 -10.94
C THR A 310 27.80 3.58 -11.53
N TRP A 311 26.47 3.61 -11.48
CA TRP A 311 25.62 2.47 -11.83
C TRP A 311 24.98 2.61 -13.22
N THR A 312 25.29 1.68 -14.12
CA THR A 312 24.98 1.76 -15.55
C THR A 312 23.58 1.28 -15.96
N THR A 313 22.63 1.02 -15.04
CA THR A 313 21.27 0.59 -15.47
C THR A 313 20.13 0.92 -14.49
N TYR A 314 19.08 1.57 -15.02
CA TYR A 314 17.85 2.00 -14.33
C TYR A 314 17.16 0.89 -13.52
N GLY A 315 17.09 -0.34 -14.04
CA GLY A 315 16.43 -1.47 -13.36
C GLY A 315 17.13 -1.95 -12.08
N ARG A 316 18.44 -1.72 -11.94
CA ARG A 316 19.19 -2.09 -10.72
C ARG A 316 18.92 -1.06 -9.60
N ARG A 317 18.82 0.22 -9.96
CA ARG A 317 18.44 1.33 -9.06
C ARG A 317 17.04 1.11 -8.48
N HIS A 318 16.05 0.79 -9.30
CA HIS A 318 14.67 0.63 -8.81
C HIS A 318 14.49 -0.59 -7.89
N HIS A 319 15.17 -1.70 -8.20
CA HIS A 319 15.14 -2.90 -7.37
C HIS A 319 15.86 -2.69 -6.04
N LEU A 320 17.04 -2.05 -6.05
CA LEU A 320 17.77 -1.70 -4.84
C LEU A 320 17.04 -0.66 -4.00
N LEU A 321 16.34 0.31 -4.59
CA LEU A 321 15.51 1.24 -3.84
C LEU A 321 14.32 0.53 -3.18
N ALA A 322 13.70 -0.44 -3.85
CA ALA A 322 12.63 -1.24 -3.25
C ALA A 322 13.14 -2.14 -2.12
N GLU A 323 14.28 -2.81 -2.33
CA GLU A 323 14.94 -3.62 -1.29
C GLU A 323 15.44 -2.77 -0.13
N LEU A 324 15.99 -1.59 -0.41
CA LEU A 324 16.42 -0.63 0.60
C LEU A 324 15.21 -0.14 1.39
N ASN A 325 14.12 0.28 0.75
CA ASN A 325 12.90 0.69 1.44
C ASN A 325 12.37 -0.43 2.34
N ALA A 326 12.37 -1.67 1.86
CA ALA A 326 11.97 -2.82 2.68
C ALA A 326 12.90 -3.06 3.88
N VAL A 327 14.22 -2.93 3.71
CA VAL A 327 15.20 -3.04 4.80
C VAL A 327 15.04 -1.91 5.80
N LEU A 328 14.76 -0.70 5.33
CA LEU A 328 14.53 0.48 6.17
C LEU A 328 13.25 0.36 6.97
N ASP A 329 12.17 -0.10 6.35
CA ASP A 329 10.91 -0.38 7.03
C ASP A 329 11.09 -1.46 8.11
N GLU A 330 11.89 -2.50 7.84
CA GLU A 330 12.18 -3.56 8.80
C GLU A 330 13.10 -3.08 9.94
N ASN A 331 14.11 -2.28 9.65
CA ASN A 331 14.99 -1.68 10.65
C ASN A 331 14.20 -0.74 11.59
N GLU A 332 13.26 0.02 11.02
CA GLU A 332 12.34 0.87 11.75
C GLU A 332 11.40 0.08 12.67
N ARG A 333 10.83 -1.03 12.17
CA ARG A 333 10.04 -1.98 12.97
C ARG A 333 10.84 -2.51 14.16
N LEU A 334 12.10 -2.88 13.93
CA LEU A 334 13.00 -3.39 14.98
C LEU A 334 13.33 -2.30 16.01
N HIS A 335 13.59 -1.07 15.59
CA HIS A 335 13.82 0.05 16.52
C HIS A 335 12.60 0.32 17.41
N GLU A 336 11.39 0.29 16.86
CA GLU A 336 10.16 0.42 17.66
C GLU A 336 9.99 -0.73 18.65
N GLN A 337 10.33 -1.96 18.26
CA GLN A 337 10.31 -3.11 19.15
C GLN A 337 11.32 -2.98 20.29
N VAL A 338 12.55 -2.55 19.99
CA VAL A 338 13.59 -2.30 20.99
C VAL A 338 13.18 -1.19 21.95
N ALA A 339 12.58 -0.10 21.45
CA ALA A 339 12.06 0.98 22.29
C ALA A 339 10.97 0.49 23.24
N LYS A 340 10.00 -0.29 22.74
CA LYS A 340 8.96 -0.92 23.56
C LYS A 340 9.55 -1.86 24.63
N LEU A 341 10.57 -2.63 24.26
CA LEU A 341 11.25 -3.55 25.18
C LEU A 341 11.98 -2.79 26.28
N ARG A 342 12.72 -1.73 25.93
CA ARG A 342 13.42 -0.86 26.88
C ARG A 342 12.46 -0.22 27.88
N ASP A 343 11.32 0.29 27.42
CA ASP A 343 10.28 0.84 28.29
C ASP A 343 9.66 -0.22 29.22
N LEU A 344 9.51 -1.45 28.73
CA LEU A 344 9.03 -2.56 29.56
C LEU A 344 10.05 -2.96 30.63
N LEU A 345 11.34 -3.02 30.28
CA LEU A 345 12.43 -3.29 31.23
C LEU A 345 12.51 -2.22 32.32
N ARG A 346 12.47 -0.93 31.94
CA ARG A 346 12.44 0.19 32.89
C ARG A 346 11.25 0.14 33.84
N ARG A 347 10.06 -0.22 33.36
CA ARG A 347 8.86 -0.42 34.19
C ARG A 347 9.00 -1.55 35.21
N HIS A 348 9.87 -2.52 34.94
CA HIS A 348 10.19 -3.62 35.86
C HIS A 348 11.46 -3.38 36.68
N GLY A 349 11.99 -2.14 36.70
CA GLY A 349 13.18 -1.79 37.47
C GLY A 349 14.47 -2.38 36.93
N ILE A 350 14.46 -2.87 35.69
CA ILE A 350 15.64 -3.37 34.99
C ILE A 350 16.18 -2.24 34.13
N ASP A 351 17.42 -1.83 34.36
CA ASP A 351 18.09 -0.85 33.50
C ASP A 351 18.56 -1.53 32.21
N PRO A 352 17.95 -1.24 31.04
CA PRO A 352 18.32 -1.89 29.79
C PRO A 352 19.67 -1.43 29.24
N ASP A 353 20.29 -0.41 29.82
CA ASP A 353 21.55 0.19 29.37
C ASP A 353 22.72 -0.08 30.36
N SER A 354 22.51 -0.99 31.33
CA SER A 354 23.47 -1.36 32.39
C SER A 354 24.48 -2.45 32.03
#